data_AF-A0A3C0QJR5-F1
#
_entry.id   AF-A0A3C0QJR5-F1
#
_cell.length_a   1.000
_cell.length_b   1.000
_cell.length_c   1.000
_cell.angle_alpha   90.00
_cell.angle_beta   90.00
_cell.angle_gamma   90.00
#
_symmetry.space_group_name_H-M   'P 1'
#
loop_
_entity.id
_entity.type
_entity.pdbx_description
1 polymer ?
#
loop_
_entity_poly.entity_id
_entity_poly.type
_entity_poly.pdbx_seq_one_letter_code
_entity_poly.pdbx_strand_id
1 'polypeptide(L)'
;MNKGSEFKLEEIKALITKGKTNGLLTTEEITETLSEIDLNKEQMENIYSVVEDLGIEIVDEEDVNIDARIQTKKTEKNIIKRKLD
;
A
#
# COMPACT_ATOMS: atom_id res chain seq x y z
N MET A 1 15.98 -5.99 -24.72
CA MET A 1 14.82 -6.17 -23.82
C MET A 1 14.95 -5.14 -22.71
N ASN A 2 14.02 -4.19 -22.64
CA ASN A 2 14.01 -3.11 -21.66
C ASN A 2 13.55 -3.65 -20.30
N LYS A 3 14.46 -4.28 -19.55
CA LYS A 3 14.17 -4.89 -18.24
C LYS A 3 13.86 -3.86 -17.13
N GLY A 4 14.23 -2.59 -17.34
CA GLY A 4 14.04 -1.53 -16.34
C GLY A 4 12.58 -1.11 -16.13
N SER A 5 11.68 -1.36 -17.08
CA SER A 5 10.27 -0.96 -16.97
C SER A 5 9.43 -1.97 -16.17
N GLU A 6 9.80 -3.25 -16.24
CA GLU A 6 9.06 -4.35 -15.61
C GLU A 6 9.25 -4.35 -14.09
N PHE A 7 10.47 -4.05 -13.63
CA PHE A 7 10.81 -3.93 -12.21
C PHE A 7 9.98 -2.83 -11.51
N LYS A 8 9.86 -1.66 -12.14
CA LYS A 8 9.08 -0.52 -11.61
C LYS A 8 7.61 -0.86 -11.39
N LEU A 9 7.02 -1.65 -12.29
CA LEU A 9 5.60 -2.03 -12.18
C LEU A 9 5.38 -3.05 -11.06
N GLU A 10 6.35 -3.94 -10.84
CA GLU A 10 6.29 -4.96 -9.81
C GLU A 10 6.36 -4.34 -8.40
N GLU A 11 7.26 -3.38 -8.19
CA GLU A 11 7.40 -2.63 -6.93
C GLU A 11 6.10 -1.92 -6.54
N ILE A 12 5.49 -1.18 -7.49
CA ILE A 12 4.21 -0.50 -7.25
C ILE A 12 3.09 -1.52 -6.94
N LYS A 13 3.04 -2.63 -7.67
CA LYS A 13 2.05 -3.69 -7.39
C LYS A 13 2.23 -4.30 -6.01
N ALA A 14 3.48 -4.52 -5.58
CA ALA A 14 3.79 -5.05 -4.27
C ALA A 14 3.31 -4.09 -3.17
N LEU A 15 3.59 -2.78 -3.32
CA LEU A 15 3.13 -1.73 -2.41
C LEU A 15 1.60 -1.73 -2.27
N ILE A 16 0.87 -1.69 -3.39
CA ILE A 16 -0.59 -1.72 -3.40
C ILE A 16 -1.14 -3.02 -2.77
N THR A 17 -0.50 -4.16 -3.03
CA THR A 17 -0.92 -5.44 -2.47
C THR A 17 -0.74 -5.47 -0.95
N LYS A 18 0.37 -4.93 -0.45
CA LYS A 18 0.64 -4.79 0.98
C LYS A 18 -0.41 -3.89 1.63
N GLY A 19 -0.67 -2.72 1.04
CA GLY A 19 -1.67 -1.78 1.51
C GLY A 19 -3.09 -2.35 1.51
N LYS A 20 -3.49 -3.10 0.48
CA LYS A 20 -4.79 -3.79 0.46
C LYS A 20 -4.91 -4.90 1.51
N THR A 21 -3.79 -5.53 1.86
CA THR A 21 -3.75 -6.62 2.83
C THR A 21 -3.83 -6.09 4.26
N ASN A 22 -3.06 -5.05 4.56
CA ASN A 22 -3.01 -4.41 5.87
C ASN A 22 -4.15 -3.40 6.07
N GLY A 23 -4.66 -2.85 4.98
CA GLY A 23 -5.65 -1.77 4.96
C GLY A 23 -5.07 -0.39 5.27
N LEU A 24 -3.74 -0.32 5.40
CA LEU A 24 -2.94 0.89 5.56
C LEU A 24 -1.53 0.69 4.99
N LEU A 25 -0.83 1.79 4.71
CA LEU A 25 0.59 1.89 4.34
C LEU A 25 1.22 3.06 5.07
N THR A 26 2.52 2.99 5.36
CA THR A 26 3.24 4.14 5.91
C THR A 26 3.82 5.03 4.81
N THR A 27 3.97 6.33 5.09
CA THR A 27 4.64 7.27 4.19
C THR A 27 6.07 6.82 3.85
N GLU A 28 6.77 6.24 4.83
CA GLU A 28 8.10 5.67 4.65
C GLU A 28 8.09 4.48 3.69
N GLU A 29 7.17 3.53 3.84
CA GLU A 29 7.05 2.38 2.92
C GLU A 29 6.81 2.81 1.47
N ILE A 30 5.94 3.81 1.28
CA ILE A 30 5.66 4.37 -0.03
C ILE A 30 6.95 5.02 -0.57
N THR A 31 7.59 5.87 0.22
CA THR A 31 8.81 6.58 -0.21
C THR A 31 9.96 5.61 -0.52
N GLU A 32 10.18 4.59 0.31
CA GLU A 32 11.22 3.58 0.14
C GLU A 32 11.02 2.81 -1.18
N THR A 33 9.81 2.27 -1.39
CA THR A 33 9.46 1.51 -2.60
C THR A 33 9.56 2.37 -3.86
N LEU A 34 9.16 3.63 -3.75
CA LEU A 34 9.18 4.56 -4.88
C LEU A 34 10.56 5.20 -5.09
N SER A 35 11.50 5.12 -4.13
CA SER A 35 12.83 5.71 -4.25
C SER A 35 13.69 5.07 -5.33
N GLU A 36 13.46 3.79 -5.63
CA GLU A 36 14.11 3.06 -6.71
C GLU A 36 13.53 3.42 -8.10
N ILE A 37 12.39 4.12 -8.11
CA ILE A 37 11.66 4.52 -9.29
C ILE A 37 11.86 6.01 -9.51
N ASP A 38 12.46 6.38 -10.63
CA ASP A 38 12.54 7.79 -11.04
C ASP A 38 11.13 8.32 -11.38
N LEU A 39 10.47 8.88 -10.37
CA LEU A 39 9.12 9.44 -10.42
C LEU A 39 9.18 10.94 -10.20
N ASN A 40 8.38 11.66 -10.99
CA ASN A 40 8.16 13.07 -10.76
C ASN A 40 7.12 13.30 -9.66
N LYS A 41 7.01 14.56 -9.21
CA LYS A 41 6.07 14.96 -8.15
C LYS A 41 4.62 14.60 -8.47
N GLU A 42 4.19 14.81 -9.72
CA GLU A 42 2.82 14.51 -10.17
C GLU A 42 2.52 13.00 -10.09
N GLN A 43 3.50 12.17 -10.47
CA GLN A 43 3.38 10.71 -10.39
C GLN A 43 3.32 10.24 -8.94
N MET A 44 4.12 10.83 -8.05
CA MET A 44 4.04 10.56 -6.60
C MET A 44 2.63 10.89 -6.08
N GLU A 45 2.14 12.10 -6.33
CA GLU A 45 0.79 12.52 -5.92
C GLU A 45 -0.30 11.58 -6.45
N ASN A 46 -0.18 11.14 -7.70
CA ASN A 46 -1.11 10.17 -8.29
C ASN A 46 -1.06 8.80 -7.57
N ILE A 47 0.11 8.33 -7.13
CA ILE A 47 0.20 7.08 -6.37
C ILE A 47 -0.47 7.23 -5.00
N TYR A 48 -0.23 8.33 -4.29
CA TYR A 48 -0.92 8.62 -3.03
C TYR A 48 -2.44 8.62 -3.21
N SER A 49 -2.94 9.32 -4.24
CA SER A 49 -4.37 9.32 -4.60
C SER A 49 -4.90 7.92 -4.87
N VAL A 50 -4.18 7.11 -5.65
CA VAL A 50 -4.59 5.74 -5.97
C VAL A 50 -4.62 4.86 -4.70
N VAL A 51 -3.65 5.02 -3.80
CA VAL A 51 -3.62 4.29 -2.53
C VAL A 51 -4.86 4.63 -1.71
N GLU A 52 -5.18 5.91 -1.55
CA GLU A 52 -6.37 6.38 -0.83
C GLU A 52 -7.68 5.92 -1.50
N ASP A 53 -7.79 6.03 -2.82
CA ASP A 53 -8.95 5.58 -3.61
C ASP A 53 -9.21 4.08 -3.47
N LEU A 54 -8.16 3.29 -3.23
CA LEU A 54 -8.26 1.87 -2.95
C LEU A 54 -8.70 1.56 -1.51
N GLY A 55 -8.97 2.58 -0.70
CA GLY A 55 -9.39 2.47 0.71
C GLY A 55 -8.23 2.09 1.65
N ILE A 56 -6.99 2.33 1.21
CA ILE A 56 -5.79 2.09 2.00
C ILE A 56 -5.49 3.40 2.75
N GLU A 57 -5.40 3.32 4.06
CA GLU A 57 -5.07 4.47 4.88
C GLU A 57 -3.55 4.75 4.85
N ILE A 58 -3.15 6.01 4.74
CA ILE A 58 -1.73 6.39 4.76
C ILE A 58 -1.43 7.01 6.11
N VAL A 59 -0.43 6.46 6.82
CA VAL A 59 -0.06 6.90 8.17
C VAL A 59 1.44 7.17 8.25
N ASP A 60 1.87 7.94 9.24
CA ASP A 60 3.30 8.08 9.52
C ASP A 60 3.83 6.83 10.22
N GLU A 61 5.08 6.46 9.94
CA GLU A 61 5.73 5.31 10.58
C GLU A 61 5.87 5.46 12.10
N GLU A 62 5.91 6.70 12.60
CA GLU A 62 5.95 7.02 14.03
C GLU A 62 4.60 6.77 14.74
N ASP A 63 3.53 6.42 14.01
CA ASP A 63 2.23 6.09 14.61
C ASP A 63 2.34 4.78 15.43
N VAL A 64 2.43 4.95 16.75
CA VAL A 64 2.54 3.86 17.74
C VAL A 64 1.34 2.89 17.74
N ASN A 65 0.26 3.19 17.02
CA ASN A 65 -0.92 2.34 16.90
C ASN A 65 -1.02 1.56 15.59
N ILE A 66 -0.03 1.60 14.70
CA ILE A 66 -0.04 0.86 13.43
C ILE A 66 -0.43 -0.62 13.62
N ASP A 67 0.22 -1.32 14.55
CA ASP A 67 -0.03 -2.74 14.80
C ASP A 67 -1.46 -3.05 15.25
N ALA A 68 -2.05 -2.16 16.05
CA ALA A 68 -3.42 -2.29 16.51
C ALA A 68 -4.42 -2.08 15.35
N ARG A 69 -4.13 -1.12 14.46
CA ARG A 69 -4.97 -0.77 13.30
C ARG A 69 -4.97 -1.84 12.21
N ILE A 70 -3.86 -2.56 12.02
CA ILE A 70 -3.76 -3.66 11.03
C ILE A 70 -4.63 -4.87 11.46
N GLN A 71 -4.75 -5.14 12.78
CA GLN A 71 -5.48 -6.31 13.29
C GLN A 71 -7.00 -6.18 13.18
N THR A 72 -7.56 -4.97 13.30
CA THR A 72 -9.01 -4.75 13.22
C THR A 72 -9.55 -5.08 11.82
N LYS A 73 -8.90 -4.62 10.75
CA LYS A 73 -9.34 -4.88 9.36
C LYS A 73 -9.17 -6.33 8.91
N LYS A 74 -8.15 -7.06 9.40
CA LYS A 74 -7.97 -8.50 9.08
C LYS A 74 -9.06 -9.38 9.70
N THR A 75 -9.57 -8.99 10.86
CA THR A 75 -10.59 -9.75 11.58
C THR A 75 -11.95 -9.67 10.87
N GLU A 76 -12.32 -8.50 10.35
CA GLU A 76 -13.56 -8.32 9.57
C GLU A 76 -13.57 -9.12 8.26
N LYS A 77 -12.46 -9.08 7.50
CA LYS A 77 -12.36 -9.84 6.23
C LYS A 77 -12.53 -11.36 6.42
N ASN A 78 -12.03 -11.92 7.51
CA ASN A 78 -12.14 -13.36 7.80
C ASN A 78 -13.56 -13.77 8.23
N ILE A 79 -14.32 -12.89 8.88
CA ILE A 79 -15.69 -13.19 9.31
C ILE A 79 -16.64 -13.21 8.10
N ILE A 80 -16.46 -12.30 7.14
CA ILE A 80 -17.31 -12.23 5.94
C ILE A 80 -17.05 -13.44 5.03
N LYS A 81 -15.79 -13.85 4.85
CA LYS A 81 -15.42 -14.92 3.91
C LYS A 81 -15.95 -16.29 4.33
N ARG A 82 -16.10 -16.57 5.63
CA ARG A 82 -16.64 -17.85 6.14
C ARG A 82 -18.16 -17.98 6.06
N LYS A 83 -18.89 -16.89 5.80
CA LYS A 83 -20.35 -16.87 5.81
C LYS A 83 -20.97 -16.99 4.41
N LEU A 84 -20.13 -17.07 3.37
CA LEU A 84 -20.53 -17.11 1.96
C LEU A 84 -20.28 -18.48 1.30
N ASP A 85 -19.82 -19.46 2.06
CA ASP A 85 -19.73 -20.89 1.68
C ASP A 85 -20.88 -21.68 2.32
#